data_AF-A0A653BZF1-F1
#
_entry.id   AF-A0A653BZF1-F1
#
_cell.length_a   1.000
_cell.length_b   1.000
_cell.length_c   1.000
_cell.angle_alpha   90.00
_cell.angle_beta   90.00
_cell.angle_gamma   90.00
#
_symmetry.space_group_name_H-M   'P 1'
#
loop_
_entity.id
_entity.type
_entity.pdbx_description
1 polymer ?
#
loop_
_entity_poly.entity_id
_entity_poly.type
_entity_poly.pdbx_seq_one_letter_code
_entity_poly.pdbx_strand_id
1 'polypeptide(L)'
;MKVENMILRRITRVQKSNVIFYSTKQAQKGKLYSNTIFLPKTRFPQRLENHKLVERDESIHSAADFENLYTWQRSHLSEPEFVLHDGPPYANGQAHMGHAINKILKDAILRCHIIKGNKVHFIPGWDCHGLPIELKAISDNKDLDPIKIRKKGT
;
A
#
# COMPACT_ATOMS: atom_id res chain seq x y z
N MET A 1 6.06 7.79 -34.16
CA MET A 1 4.96 8.75 -34.31
C MET A 1 5.16 9.87 -33.29
N LYS A 2 5.91 10.92 -33.65
CA LYS A 2 6.19 12.05 -32.76
C LYS A 2 4.98 12.99 -32.82
N VAL A 3 4.19 13.02 -31.75
CA VAL A 3 3.21 14.09 -31.55
C VAL A 3 4.03 15.32 -31.17
N GLU A 4 4.38 16.11 -32.19
CA GLU A 4 5.09 17.36 -32.01
C GLU A 4 4.24 18.34 -31.20
N ASN A 5 4.90 18.99 -30.25
CA ASN A 5 4.36 19.98 -29.34
C ASN A 5 3.61 21.11 -30.08
N MET A 6 2.31 20.93 -30.27
CA MET A 6 1.39 21.94 -30.78
C MET A 6 0.80 22.79 -29.64
N ILE A 7 1.62 23.19 -28.66
CA ILE A 7 1.13 24.01 -27.54
C ILE A 7 2.15 25.12 -27.23
N LEU A 8 1.67 26.36 -27.46
CA LEU A 8 2.25 27.66 -27.08
C LEU A 8 3.25 28.32 -28.04
N ARG A 9 2.81 28.62 -29.27
CA ARG A 9 3.26 29.86 -29.93
C ARG A 9 2.63 31.03 -29.18
N ARG A 10 3.39 31.71 -28.32
CA ARG A 10 2.93 32.90 -27.59
C ARG A 10 2.74 34.04 -28.59
N ILE A 11 1.52 34.19 -29.11
CA ILE A 11 1.12 35.32 -29.94
C ILE A 11 1.04 36.54 -29.00
N THR A 12 2.02 37.43 -29.08
CA THR A 12 1.96 38.74 -28.41
C THR A 12 0.86 39.55 -29.08
N ARG A 13 -0.33 39.57 -28.48
CA ARG A 13 -1.46 40.38 -28.94
C ARG A 13 -1.19 41.84 -28.60
N VAL A 14 -0.72 42.62 -29.58
CA VAL A 14 -0.68 44.08 -29.48
C VAL A 14 -1.92 44.59 -30.21
N GLN A 15 -2.95 45.02 -29.48
CA GLN A 15 -4.10 45.70 -30.06
C GLN A 15 -3.82 47.20 -30.12
N LYS A 16 -3.46 47.69 -31.31
CA LYS A 16 -3.70 49.07 -31.72
C LYS A 16 -4.59 49.01 -32.95
N SER A 17 -5.80 49.57 -32.84
CA SER A 17 -6.82 49.73 -33.89
C SER A 17 -7.16 48.46 -34.69
N ASN A 18 -8.31 47.80 -34.37
CA ASN A 18 -9.08 46.80 -35.15
C ASN A 18 -8.37 45.78 -36.07
N VAL A 19 -7.05 45.60 -35.97
CA VAL A 19 -6.23 44.71 -36.79
C VAL A 19 -5.39 43.87 -35.85
N ILE A 20 -5.41 42.56 -36.04
CA ILE A 20 -4.62 41.61 -35.26
C ILE A 20 -3.32 41.35 -36.03
N PHE A 21 -2.20 41.73 -35.44
CA PHE A 21 -0.87 41.44 -35.99
C PHE A 21 -0.35 40.10 -35.44
N TYR A 22 0.11 39.23 -36.33
CA TYR A 22 0.83 38.01 -35.97
C TYR A 22 2.31 38.17 -36.34
N SER A 23 3.20 38.02 -35.35
CA SER A 23 4.65 38.01 -35.58
C SER A 23 5.15 36.57 -35.75
N THR A 24 5.93 36.33 -36.81
CA THR A 24 6.65 35.04 -37.03
C THR A 24 8.04 35.02 -36.39
N LYS A 25 8.51 36.13 -35.82
CA LYS A 25 9.83 36.21 -35.21
C LYS A 25 9.83 35.50 -33.86
N GLN A 26 10.75 34.55 -33.69
CA GLN A 26 11.02 33.94 -32.38
C GLN A 26 11.48 35.04 -31.41
N ALA A 27 10.83 35.10 -30.24
CA ALA A 27 11.23 36.01 -29.17
C ALA A 27 12.65 35.65 -28.70
N GLN A 28 13.52 36.65 -28.59
CA GLN A 28 14.85 36.44 -28.01
C GLN A 28 14.68 35.96 -26.57
N LYS A 29 15.33 34.84 -26.24
CA LYS A 29 15.23 34.20 -24.93
C LYS A 29 15.96 35.09 -23.91
N GLY A 30 15.21 35.98 -23.25
CA GLY A 30 15.73 36.81 -22.16
C GLY A 30 16.24 35.98 -20.98
N LYS A 31 17.00 36.61 -20.06
CA LYS A 31 17.50 35.95 -18.85
C LYS A 31 16.35 35.24 -18.10
N LEU A 32 16.56 33.97 -17.76
CA LEU A 32 15.56 33.14 -17.07
C LEU A 32 15.47 33.56 -15.59
N TYR A 33 14.32 34.05 -15.16
CA TYR A 33 14.02 34.37 -13.75
C TYR A 33 13.71 33.12 -12.90
N SER A 34 13.84 31.91 -13.46
CA SER A 34 13.58 30.66 -12.73
C SER A 34 14.39 30.55 -11.44
N ASN A 35 15.59 31.15 -11.42
CA ASN A 35 16.51 31.09 -10.29
C ASN A 35 16.19 32.12 -9.20
N THR A 36 15.29 33.08 -9.44
CA THR A 36 14.88 34.09 -8.45
C THR A 36 13.65 33.65 -7.65
N ILE A 37 13.11 32.46 -7.92
CA ILE A 37 11.90 31.94 -7.29
C ILE A 37 12.28 30.74 -6.40
N PHE A 38 11.82 30.74 -5.15
CA PHE A 38 11.99 29.62 -4.23
C PHE A 38 11.00 28.49 -4.54
N LEU A 39 11.34 27.66 -5.53
CA LEU A 39 10.56 26.47 -5.84
C LEU A 39 10.83 25.35 -4.82
N PRO A 40 9.80 24.58 -4.43
CA PRO A 40 9.97 23.38 -3.62
C PRO A 40 10.93 22.39 -4.29
N LYS A 41 11.93 21.91 -3.53
CA LYS A 41 12.86 20.87 -3.98
C LYS A 41 12.65 19.65 -3.11
N THR A 42 12.38 18.52 -3.73
CA THR A 42 12.20 17.25 -3.03
C THR A 42 12.95 16.14 -3.75
N ARG A 43 13.51 15.21 -2.97
CA ARG A 43 14.04 13.93 -3.48
C ARG A 43 12.93 12.90 -3.68
N PHE A 44 11.72 13.20 -3.21
CA PHE A 44 10.57 12.31 -3.33
C PHE A 44 10.15 12.20 -4.81
N PRO A 45 10.13 10.99 -5.38
CA PRO A 45 9.71 10.81 -6.77
C PRO A 45 8.22 11.08 -6.91
N GLN A 46 7.81 11.78 -7.97
CA GLN A 46 6.39 12.05 -8.23
C GLN A 46 5.59 10.78 -8.53
N ARG A 47 6.21 9.82 -9.22
CA ARG A 47 5.66 8.50 -9.53
C ARG A 47 6.78 7.48 -9.53
N LEU A 48 6.47 6.29 -9.06
CA LEU A 48 7.34 5.12 -9.17
C LEU A 48 6.79 4.20 -10.26
N GLU A 49 7.70 3.58 -11.00
CA GLU A 49 7.36 2.49 -11.92
C GLU A 49 6.94 1.25 -11.12
N ASN A 50 6.07 0.42 -11.70
CA ASN A 50 5.46 -0.72 -10.98
C ASN A 50 6.50 -1.67 -10.34
N HIS A 51 7.62 -1.94 -11.03
CA HIS A 51 8.68 -2.79 -10.48
C HIS A 51 9.35 -2.17 -9.24
N LYS A 52 9.58 -0.85 -9.26
CA LYS A 52 10.18 -0.11 -8.14
C LYS A 52 9.26 0.00 -6.93
N LEU A 53 7.95 -0.19 -7.10
CA LEU A 53 7.01 -0.22 -5.98
C LEU A 53 7.21 -1.49 -5.15
N VAL A 54 7.33 -2.65 -5.80
CA VAL A 54 7.56 -3.93 -5.11
C VAL A 54 8.87 -3.91 -4.34
N GLU A 55 9.96 -3.48 -4.99
CA GLU A 55 11.28 -3.34 -4.35
C GLU A 55 11.24 -2.38 -3.14
N ARG A 56 10.47 -1.29 -3.26
CA ARG A 56 10.30 -0.33 -2.17
C ARG A 56 9.53 -0.93 -1.01
N ASP A 57 8.46 -1.67 -1.26
CA ASP A 57 7.65 -2.31 -0.22
C ASP A 57 8.46 -3.37 0.51
N GLU A 58 9.27 -4.15 -0.19
CA GLU A 58 10.23 -5.11 0.40
C GLU A 58 11.29 -4.40 1.26
N SER A 59 11.83 -3.28 0.76
CA SER A 59 12.79 -2.46 1.51
C SER A 59 12.17 -1.87 2.77
N ILE A 60 10.93 -1.36 2.69
CA ILE A 60 10.19 -0.86 3.85
C ILE A 60 9.93 -1.99 4.84
N HIS A 61 9.49 -3.15 4.36
CA HIS A 61 9.23 -4.32 5.22
C HIS A 61 10.48 -4.74 5.99
N SER A 62 11.64 -4.78 5.31
CA SER A 62 12.92 -5.12 5.92
C SER A 62 13.42 -4.06 6.91
N ALA A 63 13.17 -2.77 6.63
CA ALA A 63 13.65 -1.67 7.45
C ALA A 63 12.74 -1.34 8.65
N ALA A 64 11.43 -1.61 8.55
CA ALA A 64 10.43 -1.17 9.52
C ALA A 64 10.25 -2.10 10.73
N ASP A 65 10.95 -3.25 10.75
CA ASP A 65 11.01 -4.18 11.88
C ASP A 65 9.63 -4.42 12.54
N PHE A 66 8.66 -4.80 11.71
CA PHE A 66 7.27 -4.96 12.13
C PHE A 66 7.09 -6.06 13.19
N GLU A 67 8.03 -7.01 13.27
CA GLU A 67 8.02 -8.07 14.27
C GLU A 67 8.18 -7.48 15.69
N ASN A 68 9.08 -6.53 15.85
CA ASN A 68 9.35 -5.90 17.14
C ASN A 68 8.34 -4.81 17.51
N LEU A 69 7.50 -4.35 16.58
CA LEU A 69 6.48 -3.30 16.83
C LEU A 69 5.56 -3.67 18.01
N TYR A 70 5.09 -4.91 18.07
CA TYR A 70 4.17 -5.36 19.12
C TYR A 70 4.84 -5.46 20.50
N THR A 71 6.13 -5.81 20.54
CA THR A 71 6.92 -5.81 21.78
C THR A 71 7.27 -4.38 22.22
N TRP A 72 7.60 -3.51 21.26
CA TRP A 72 7.90 -2.10 21.50
C TRP A 72 6.71 -1.35 22.10
N GLN A 73 5.52 -1.46 21.50
CA GLN A 73 4.35 -0.74 22.01
C GLN A 73 3.97 -1.17 23.44
N ARG A 74 4.16 -2.45 23.79
CA ARG A 74 3.91 -2.97 25.15
C ARG A 74 4.81 -2.36 26.22
N SER A 75 6.06 -2.05 25.85
CA SER A 75 7.07 -1.51 26.76
C SER A 75 7.04 0.02 26.85
N HIS A 76 6.54 0.71 25.82
CA HIS A 76 6.61 2.17 25.72
C HIS A 76 5.28 2.89 25.96
N LEU A 77 4.14 2.20 25.82
CA LEU A 77 2.82 2.82 25.95
C LEU A 77 2.21 2.60 27.34
N SER A 78 1.70 3.67 27.94
CA SER A 78 1.12 3.68 29.30
C SER A 78 -0.41 3.64 29.34
N GLU A 79 -1.08 4.03 28.25
CA GLU A 79 -2.53 4.13 28.14
C GLU A 79 -3.24 2.76 28.23
N PRO A 80 -4.57 2.73 28.47
CA PRO A 80 -5.34 1.52 28.59
C PRO A 80 -5.22 0.59 27.37
N GLU A 81 -5.36 -0.71 27.65
CA GLU A 81 -5.22 -1.77 26.66
C GLU A 81 -6.48 -1.90 25.79
N PHE A 82 -6.28 -1.83 24.48
CA PHE A 82 -7.28 -2.16 23.48
C PHE A 82 -7.08 -3.61 23.00
N VAL A 83 -8.10 -4.43 23.18
CA VAL A 83 -8.08 -5.84 22.78
C VAL A 83 -8.96 -6.05 21.56
N LEU A 84 -8.38 -6.58 20.48
CA LEU A 84 -9.11 -6.96 19.28
C LEU A 84 -9.07 -8.48 19.10
N HIS A 85 -10.21 -9.13 19.32
CA HIS A 85 -10.36 -10.55 19.06
C HIS A 85 -10.49 -10.80 17.55
N ASP A 86 -9.55 -11.57 17.01
CA ASP A 86 -9.57 -11.97 15.62
C ASP A 86 -10.45 -13.21 15.44
N GLY A 87 -11.45 -13.12 14.54
CA GLY A 87 -12.14 -14.31 14.04
C GLY A 87 -11.16 -15.15 13.21
N PRO A 88 -10.85 -16.39 13.64
CA PRO A 88 -9.84 -17.21 12.97
C PRO A 88 -10.30 -17.58 11.55
N PRO A 89 -9.54 -17.27 10.48
CA PRO A 89 -9.83 -17.77 9.14
C PRO A 89 -9.74 -19.29 9.10
N TYR A 90 -10.54 -19.89 8.22
CA TYR A 90 -10.58 -21.33 8.00
C TYR A 90 -9.32 -21.79 7.22
N ALA A 91 -8.64 -22.82 7.70
CA ALA A 91 -7.36 -23.28 7.15
C ALA A 91 -7.51 -24.17 5.89
N ASN A 92 -8.53 -23.95 5.06
CA ASN A 92 -8.88 -24.84 3.94
C ASN A 92 -8.31 -24.42 2.58
N GLY A 93 -7.77 -23.21 2.41
CA GLY A 93 -7.49 -22.68 1.07
C GLY A 93 -6.45 -21.57 1.03
N GLN A 94 -6.11 -21.15 -0.18
CA GLN A 94 -5.28 -19.97 -0.39
C GLN A 94 -6.02 -18.70 0.03
N ALA A 95 -5.28 -17.74 0.56
CA ALA A 95 -5.82 -16.43 0.87
C ALA A 95 -6.37 -15.76 -0.40
N HIS A 96 -7.50 -15.07 -0.26
CA HIS A 96 -8.15 -14.34 -1.33
C HIS A 96 -8.40 -12.90 -0.88
N MET A 97 -8.91 -12.05 -1.78
CA MET A 97 -9.09 -10.62 -1.51
C MET A 97 -9.93 -10.32 -0.24
N GLY A 98 -10.90 -11.18 0.08
CA GLY A 98 -11.70 -11.05 1.30
C GLY A 98 -10.86 -11.20 2.58
N HIS A 99 -9.89 -12.13 2.59
CA HIS A 99 -8.93 -12.25 3.68
C HIS A 99 -8.07 -10.99 3.80
N ALA A 100 -7.58 -10.48 2.66
CA ALA A 100 -6.75 -9.28 2.62
C ALA A 100 -7.49 -8.07 3.19
N ILE A 101 -8.72 -7.80 2.72
CA ILE A 101 -9.53 -6.68 3.19
C ILE A 101 -9.78 -6.79 4.70
N ASN A 102 -10.18 -7.96 5.20
CA ASN A 102 -10.42 -8.17 6.63
C ASN A 102 -9.18 -7.88 7.49
N LYS A 103 -8.00 -8.36 7.06
CA LYS A 103 -6.76 -8.17 7.81
C LYS A 103 -6.25 -6.73 7.74
N ILE A 104 -6.34 -6.08 6.58
CA ILE A 104 -5.96 -4.66 6.42
C ILE A 104 -6.82 -3.76 7.29
N LEU A 105 -8.14 -3.98 7.34
CA LEU A 105 -9.03 -3.16 8.17
C LEU A 105 -8.70 -3.30 9.66
N LYS A 106 -8.46 -4.54 10.12
CA LYS A 106 -8.03 -4.79 11.50
C LYS A 106 -6.71 -4.09 11.80
N ASP A 107 -5.70 -4.24 10.93
CA ASP A 107 -4.39 -3.57 11.09
C ASP A 107 -4.51 -2.04 11.14
N ALA A 108 -5.34 -1.44 10.29
CA ALA A 108 -5.58 0.01 10.30
C ALA A 108 -6.17 0.49 11.65
N ILE A 109 -7.12 -0.26 12.22
CA ILE A 109 -7.71 0.06 13.53
C ILE A 109 -6.65 -0.08 14.63
N LEU A 110 -5.88 -1.18 14.63
CA LEU A 110 -4.82 -1.42 15.62
C LEU A 110 -3.78 -0.28 15.60
N ARG A 111 -3.31 0.12 14.41
CA ARG A 111 -2.36 1.24 14.25
C ARG A 111 -2.93 2.57 14.73
N CYS A 112 -4.22 2.84 14.48
CA CYS A 112 -4.87 4.02 15.02
C CYS A 112 -4.82 4.06 16.55
N HIS A 113 -4.99 2.91 17.22
CA HIS A 113 -4.89 2.81 18.66
C HIS A 113 -3.45 2.97 19.17
N ILE A 114 -2.45 2.39 18.49
CA ILE A 114 -1.03 2.59 18.80
C ILE A 114 -0.66 4.07 18.71
N ILE A 115 -1.07 4.76 17.64
CA ILE A 115 -0.77 6.19 17.43
C ILE A 115 -1.44 7.08 18.49
N LYS A 116 -2.61 6.68 19.00
CA LYS A 116 -3.29 7.35 20.12
C LYS A 116 -2.63 7.10 21.47
N GLY A 117 -1.63 6.22 21.53
CA GLY A 117 -0.90 5.88 22.74
C GLY A 117 -1.41 4.63 23.45
N ASN A 118 -2.49 3.98 22.97
CA ASN A 118 -3.05 2.78 23.61
C ASN A 118 -2.18 1.56 23.37
N LYS A 119 -2.04 0.73 24.42
CA LYS A 119 -1.51 -0.63 24.26
C LYS A 119 -2.48 -1.48 23.47
N VAL A 120 -1.97 -2.36 22.62
CA VAL A 120 -2.83 -3.17 21.75
C VAL A 120 -2.58 -4.66 21.94
N HIS A 121 -3.67 -5.45 21.99
CA HIS A 121 -3.64 -6.91 22.02
C HIS A 121 -4.36 -7.45 20.79
N PHE A 122 -3.59 -8.10 19.91
CA PHE A 122 -4.10 -8.74 18.72
C PHE A 122 -3.37 -10.06 18.52
N ILE A 123 -4.11 -11.16 18.63
CA ILE A 123 -3.59 -12.51 18.39
C ILE A 123 -4.34 -13.08 17.19
N PRO A 124 -3.68 -13.29 16.04
CA PRO A 124 -4.31 -13.96 14.91
C PRO A 124 -4.52 -15.45 15.25
N GLY A 125 -5.68 -15.98 14.87
CA GLY A 125 -6.01 -17.40 15.03
C GLY A 125 -6.17 -18.12 13.69
N TRP A 126 -6.33 -19.45 13.73
CA TRP A 126 -6.68 -20.29 12.59
C TRP A 126 -7.72 -21.32 13.02
N ASP A 127 -8.72 -21.56 12.17
CA ASP A 127 -9.70 -22.62 12.39
C ASP A 127 -9.31 -23.85 11.57
N CYS A 128 -8.87 -24.88 12.30
CA CYS A 128 -8.29 -26.10 11.74
C CYS A 128 -9.21 -27.34 11.87
N HIS A 129 -10.44 -27.18 12.33
CA HIS A 129 -11.36 -28.31 12.51
C HIS A 129 -12.56 -28.22 11.59
N GLY A 130 -13.13 -29.38 11.26
CA GLY A 130 -14.43 -29.50 10.59
C GLY A 130 -14.36 -30.19 9.23
N LEU A 131 -15.54 -30.49 8.69
CA LEU A 131 -15.71 -31.33 7.50
C LEU A 131 -14.95 -30.81 6.27
N PRO A 132 -14.87 -29.50 5.95
CA PRO A 132 -14.12 -29.04 4.79
C PRO A 132 -12.61 -29.38 4.83
N ILE A 133 -11.99 -29.43 6.02
CA ILE A 133 -10.57 -29.82 6.16
C ILE A 133 -10.42 -31.33 6.03
N GLU A 134 -11.34 -32.10 6.60
CA GLU A 134 -11.36 -33.56 6.44
C GLU A 134 -11.56 -33.98 4.98
N LEU A 135 -12.50 -33.35 4.26
CA LEU A 135 -12.73 -33.59 2.85
C LEU A 135 -11.50 -33.25 2.00
N LYS A 136 -10.78 -32.18 2.33
CA LYS A 136 -9.52 -31.82 1.67
C LYS A 136 -8.40 -32.83 1.99
N ALA A 137 -8.35 -33.39 3.20
CA ALA A 137 -7.38 -34.41 3.55
C ALA A 137 -7.65 -35.74 2.82
N ILE A 138 -8.93 -36.10 2.64
CA ILE A 138 -9.41 -37.32 1.96
C ILE A 138 -9.32 -37.21 0.43
N SER A 139 -9.44 -36.01 -0.15
CA SER A 139 -9.40 -35.84 -1.62
C SER A 139 -8.17 -36.46 -2.27
N ASP A 140 -7.04 -36.51 -1.55
CA ASP A 140 -5.80 -37.09 -2.06
C ASP A 140 -5.71 -38.62 -1.87
N ASN A 141 -6.52 -39.24 -1.00
CA ASN A 141 -6.54 -40.68 -0.73
C ASN A 141 -7.83 -41.12 -0.04
N LYS A 142 -8.67 -41.92 -0.72
CA LYS A 142 -10.01 -42.29 -0.25
C LYS A 142 -10.06 -43.42 0.79
N ASP A 143 -8.98 -44.18 0.97
CA ASP A 143 -8.94 -45.38 1.83
C ASP A 143 -8.09 -45.21 3.10
N LEU A 144 -8.14 -44.01 3.71
CA LEU A 144 -7.41 -43.74 4.95
C LEU A 144 -8.26 -44.06 6.19
N ASP A 145 -7.65 -44.77 7.14
CA ASP A 145 -8.18 -44.98 8.49
C ASP A 145 -8.44 -43.63 9.20
N PRO A 146 -9.55 -43.44 9.95
CA PRO A 146 -9.90 -42.15 10.56
C PRO A 146 -8.80 -41.53 11.43
N ILE A 147 -7.95 -42.35 12.06
CA ILE A 147 -6.81 -41.87 12.85
C ILE A 147 -5.75 -41.22 11.93
N LYS A 148 -5.52 -41.78 10.75
CA LYS A 148 -4.59 -41.24 9.75
C LYS A 148 -5.12 -39.95 9.13
N ILE A 149 -6.43 -39.84 8.90
CA ILE A 149 -7.08 -38.63 8.39
C ILE A 149 -6.89 -37.46 9.38
N ARG A 150 -7.15 -37.68 10.67
CA ARG A 150 -6.97 -36.65 11.70
C ARG A 150 -5.52 -36.17 11.82
N LYS A 151 -4.56 -37.09 11.78
CA LYS A 151 -3.12 -36.73 11.76
C LYS A 151 -2.70 -35.94 10.52
N LYS A 152 -3.41 -36.11 9.41
CA LYS A 152 -3.13 -35.38 8.17
C LYS A 152 -3.81 -34.00 8.14
N GLY A 153 -4.95 -33.86 8.81
CA GLY A 153 -5.72 -32.62 8.88
C GLY A 153 -5.33 -31.66 10.02
N THR A 154 -4.47 -32.09 10.95
CA THR A 154 -3.91 -31.27 12.03
C THR A 154 -2.49 -30.87 11.68
#